data_AF-A0A6G1M6W5-F1
#
_entry.id   AF-A0A6G1M6W5-F1
#
_cell.length_a   1.000
_cell.length_b   1.000
_cell.length_c   1.000
_cell.angle_alpha   90.00
_cell.angle_beta   90.00
_cell.angle_gamma   90.00
#
_symmetry.space_group_name_H-M   'P 1'
#
loop_
_entity.id
_entity.type
_entity.pdbx_description
1 polymer ?
#
loop_
_entity_poly.entity_id
_entity_poly.type
_entity_poly.pdbx_seq_one_letter_code
_entity_poly.pdbx_strand_id
1 'polypeptide(L)'
;MASRALNRNRKVVDLSRVCFLQQRAISTVPRPYKPAAPLPSRSIPRQVSCVRSIPVRHARYSSSSSAPLLKTPLYDLHVRYDGKMVEFGGHAMPVQYADQGIGESHRYVREACGLFDVSHMVQHQFTGPTAAAFLESITPSDLKSLEPFSSTLSVLLLPTGGIVDDTIITKHDENAFYVVTNAGCRDKDLAFLSEKLKEWNAQAGEGEQVRHDVLARGLIALQGPEASKVLQSLLKPEDEALDSTLFFGQSKFATITVDGEDVPIHIARGGYTGEDGFEISIPAEQTELVVEAMLDAEDCVTKLAGLGARDSLRLEAGMCLYGHDIDENTTPVEGNLTWLVAKSRRKDANFPGASTILKQIKEGPSRRRIGLIVNGAPAREGAIIKTADGEKIGVITSGCPSPTLGKNIAMGYVEEKYKKVGTEVVVEVRGKPRQAVIAKMPFVPAKYHKSDGGSSPDSSSSSGLFSAFATGAIFASIFD
;
A
#
# COMPACT_ATOMS: atom_id res chain seq x y z
N MET A 1 -57.53 39.49 1.11
CA MET A 1 -57.38 40.37 2.30
C MET A 1 -56.54 39.62 3.31
N ALA A 2 -55.55 40.14 4.03
CA ALA A 2 -54.82 41.43 4.03
C ALA A 2 -53.39 41.10 4.55
N SER A 3 -52.26 41.50 3.94
CA SER A 3 -51.69 42.85 3.74
C SER A 3 -50.96 43.45 4.95
N ARG A 4 -49.62 43.30 4.99
CA ARG A 4 -48.54 44.18 5.55
C ARG A 4 -47.21 43.44 5.36
N ALA A 5 -46.22 43.78 4.52
CA ALA A 5 -45.68 45.01 3.91
C ALA A 5 -44.54 45.68 4.70
N LEU A 6 -43.29 45.53 4.20
CA LEU A 6 -42.08 46.39 4.30
C LEU A 6 -40.84 45.60 3.76
N ASN A 7 -39.70 46.18 3.34
CA ASN A 7 -39.50 47.13 2.22
C ASN A 7 -38.04 47.05 1.68
N ARG A 8 -37.85 47.27 0.36
CA ARG A 8 -36.63 47.73 -0.35
C ARG A 8 -35.22 47.50 0.27
N ASN A 9 -34.36 46.76 -0.44
CA ASN A 9 -33.35 47.35 -1.37
C ASN A 9 -32.25 46.35 -1.82
N ARG A 10 -32.04 46.22 -3.13
CA ARG A 10 -30.72 46.17 -3.79
C ARG A 10 -30.89 46.52 -5.27
N LYS A 11 -29.96 47.30 -5.83
CA LYS A 11 -29.99 47.75 -7.24
C LYS A 11 -29.20 46.78 -8.12
N VAL A 12 -29.71 46.54 -9.32
CA VAL A 12 -28.91 46.06 -10.46
C VAL A 12 -28.14 47.26 -11.03
N VAL A 13 -26.91 47.03 -11.51
CA VAL A 13 -26.19 47.95 -12.39
C VAL A 13 -25.54 47.13 -13.51
N ASP A 14 -26.01 47.35 -14.74
CA ASP A 14 -25.31 46.98 -15.98
C ASP A 14 -24.46 48.18 -16.43
N LEU A 15 -23.22 47.94 -16.85
CA LEU A 15 -22.35 48.90 -17.51
C LEU A 15 -21.50 48.21 -18.58
N SER A 16 -22.10 48.08 -19.77
CA SER A 16 -21.39 47.72 -21.00
C SER A 16 -20.85 48.96 -21.75
N ARG A 17 -19.80 48.77 -22.58
CA ARG A 17 -19.00 49.82 -23.30
C ARG A 17 -18.07 50.61 -22.35
N VAL A 18 -16.90 51.15 -22.72
CA VAL A 18 -16.22 51.51 -24.00
C VAL A 18 -14.72 51.09 -23.84
N CYS A 19 -13.93 50.47 -24.73
CA CYS A 19 -13.67 50.49 -26.19
C CYS A 19 -12.47 51.38 -26.64
N PHE A 20 -11.67 50.85 -27.60
CA PHE A 20 -10.57 51.45 -28.40
C PHE A 20 -9.13 51.66 -27.85
N LEU A 21 -8.18 51.18 -28.68
CA LEU A 21 -6.75 51.53 -28.85
C LEU A 21 -5.77 51.13 -27.71
N GLN A 22 -4.49 50.82 -27.96
CA GLN A 22 -3.67 51.03 -29.18
C GLN A 22 -2.69 49.86 -29.47
N GLN A 23 -2.34 49.62 -30.73
CA GLN A 23 -1.35 48.62 -31.15
C GLN A 23 0.06 49.21 -31.37
N ARG A 24 1.10 48.45 -31.01
CA ARG A 24 2.46 48.37 -31.63
C ARG A 24 3.20 47.21 -30.94
N ALA A 25 3.41 46.02 -31.52
CA ALA A 25 4.14 45.70 -32.75
C ALA A 25 5.65 45.94 -32.67
N ILE A 26 6.41 44.88 -32.38
CA ILE A 26 7.78 44.59 -32.85
C ILE A 26 7.87 43.08 -33.08
N SER A 27 8.55 42.66 -34.14
CA SER A 27 8.79 41.26 -34.49
C SER A 27 10.29 40.98 -34.51
N THR A 28 10.72 39.84 -33.96
CA THR A 28 12.07 39.29 -34.16
C THR A 28 12.02 37.76 -34.27
N VAL A 29 12.16 37.26 -35.51
CA VAL A 29 12.33 35.84 -35.82
C VAL A 29 13.74 35.36 -35.39
N PRO A 30 13.95 34.09 -34.98
CA PRO A 30 15.24 33.62 -34.46
C PRO A 30 16.38 33.67 -35.49
N ARG A 31 17.62 33.89 -35.01
CA ARG A 31 18.85 33.72 -35.82
C ARG A 31 19.37 32.28 -35.74
N PRO A 32 19.96 31.74 -36.82
CA PRO A 32 20.48 30.37 -36.84
C PRO A 32 21.75 30.21 -36.00
N TYR A 33 21.87 29.05 -35.34
CA TYR A 33 23.02 28.66 -34.53
C TYR A 33 24.18 28.20 -35.44
N LYS A 34 25.40 28.74 -35.22
CA LYS A 34 26.62 28.23 -35.87
C LYS A 34 27.35 27.27 -34.92
N PRO A 35 27.76 26.06 -35.37
CA PRO A 35 28.64 25.21 -34.58
C PRO A 35 30.04 25.83 -34.48
N ALA A 36 30.68 25.70 -33.31
CA ALA A 36 32.07 26.08 -33.10
C ALA A 36 33.02 24.94 -33.52
N ALA A 37 34.18 25.30 -34.07
CA ALA A 37 35.21 24.33 -34.46
C ALA A 37 35.99 23.80 -33.23
N PRO A 38 36.50 22.55 -33.26
CA PRO A 38 37.27 21.98 -32.16
C PRO A 38 38.68 22.59 -32.07
N LEU A 39 39.17 22.76 -30.83
CA LEU A 39 40.56 23.13 -30.54
C LEU A 39 41.42 21.88 -30.23
N PRO A 40 42.74 21.90 -30.47
CA PRO A 40 43.57 20.71 -30.50
C PRO A 40 43.89 20.13 -29.13
N SER A 41 44.05 18.81 -29.08
CA SER A 41 44.45 18.06 -27.89
C SER A 41 45.91 18.31 -27.49
N ARG A 42 46.16 18.63 -26.22
CA ARG A 42 47.48 18.57 -25.60
C ARG A 42 47.61 17.29 -24.77
N SER A 43 48.57 16.44 -25.13
CA SER A 43 48.94 15.24 -24.38
C SER A 43 49.99 15.55 -23.30
N ILE A 44 49.69 15.26 -22.04
CA ILE A 44 50.66 15.21 -20.93
C ILE A 44 50.39 13.90 -20.13
N PRO A 45 51.41 13.12 -19.72
CA PRO A 45 51.22 11.71 -19.36
C PRO A 45 51.18 11.42 -17.84
N ARG A 46 50.64 10.23 -17.52
CA ARG A 46 50.80 9.44 -16.27
C ARG A 46 50.34 10.08 -14.94
N GLN A 47 49.34 9.44 -14.34
CA GLN A 47 49.60 8.43 -13.30
C GLN A 47 48.47 7.39 -13.25
N VAL A 48 48.77 6.16 -12.85
CA VAL A 48 47.80 5.05 -12.77
C VAL A 48 47.65 4.63 -11.30
N SER A 49 46.66 5.19 -10.62
CA SER A 49 46.19 4.70 -9.32
C SER A 49 45.09 3.67 -9.53
N CYS A 50 45.39 2.39 -9.30
CA CYS A 50 44.43 1.30 -9.50
C CYS A 50 43.39 1.25 -8.36
N VAL A 51 42.33 2.06 -8.48
CA VAL A 51 41.12 1.89 -7.68
C VAL A 51 40.11 1.11 -8.51
N ARG A 52 39.80 -0.13 -8.11
CA ARG A 52 38.73 -0.94 -8.73
C ARG A 52 37.36 -0.40 -8.31
N SER A 53 36.90 0.67 -8.95
CA SER A 53 35.48 1.00 -8.97
C SER A 53 34.72 -0.12 -9.70
N ILE A 54 33.99 -0.94 -8.95
CA ILE A 54 33.04 -1.89 -9.55
C ILE A 54 31.91 -1.05 -10.15
N PRO A 55 31.69 -1.08 -11.47
CA PRO A 55 30.55 -0.38 -12.06
C PRO A 55 29.29 -1.15 -11.69
N VAL A 56 28.54 -0.63 -10.71
CA VAL A 56 27.18 -1.10 -10.41
C VAL A 56 26.34 -0.85 -11.65
N ARG A 57 26.21 -1.87 -12.50
CA ARG A 57 25.34 -1.85 -13.68
C ARG A 57 23.93 -1.59 -13.19
N HIS A 58 23.47 -0.35 -13.34
CA HIS A 58 22.06 -0.04 -13.19
C HIS A 58 21.32 -0.76 -14.32
N ALA A 59 20.71 -1.89 -14.00
CA ALA A 59 19.75 -2.54 -14.88
C ALA A 59 18.57 -1.59 -15.01
N ARG A 60 18.58 -0.76 -16.06
CA ARG A 60 17.40 -0.03 -16.50
C ARG A 60 16.41 -1.06 -17.02
N TYR A 61 15.57 -1.58 -16.13
CA TYR A 61 14.36 -2.30 -16.50
C TYR A 61 13.31 -1.32 -17.03
N SER A 62 13.65 -0.60 -18.11
CA SER A 62 12.66 -0.26 -19.12
C SER A 62 12.39 -1.53 -19.91
N SER A 63 11.76 -2.51 -19.27
CA SER A 63 11.19 -3.67 -19.94
C SER A 63 10.04 -3.17 -20.80
N SER A 64 10.35 -2.77 -22.03
CA SER A 64 9.38 -2.71 -23.12
C SER A 64 8.95 -4.14 -23.45
N SER A 65 8.23 -4.75 -22.52
CA SER A 65 7.61 -6.05 -22.65
C SER A 65 6.61 -5.96 -23.79
N SER A 66 6.82 -6.76 -24.84
CA SER A 66 5.87 -6.90 -25.93
C SER A 66 4.76 -7.90 -25.61
N ALA A 67 4.68 -8.39 -24.37
CA ALA A 67 3.55 -9.19 -23.92
C ALA A 67 2.35 -8.27 -23.64
N PRO A 68 1.11 -8.68 -24.01
CA PRO A 68 -0.07 -7.93 -23.63
C PRO A 68 -0.22 -7.93 -22.10
N LEU A 69 -0.57 -6.76 -21.54
CA LEU A 69 -0.87 -6.65 -20.11
C LEU A 69 -2.05 -7.53 -19.73
N LEU A 70 -1.98 -8.14 -18.55
CA LEU A 70 -3.08 -8.90 -17.97
C LEU A 70 -4.26 -7.97 -17.65
N LYS A 71 -5.48 -8.51 -17.71
CA LYS A 71 -6.72 -7.81 -17.34
C LYS A 71 -7.28 -8.41 -16.05
N THR A 72 -7.80 -7.56 -15.17
CA THR A 72 -8.70 -7.99 -14.09
C THR A 72 -10.13 -8.20 -14.62
N PRO A 73 -11.03 -8.87 -13.87
CA PRO A 73 -12.43 -9.01 -14.27
C PRO A 73 -13.15 -7.67 -14.49
N LEU A 74 -12.65 -6.59 -13.87
CA LEU A 74 -13.22 -5.24 -13.93
C LEU A 74 -12.59 -4.36 -15.03
N TYR A 75 -11.70 -4.89 -15.88
CA TYR A 75 -10.99 -4.06 -16.86
C TYR A 75 -11.94 -3.29 -17.78
N ASP A 76 -13.00 -3.93 -18.29
CA ASP A 76 -13.89 -3.27 -19.24
C ASP A 76 -14.82 -2.27 -18.52
N LEU A 77 -15.24 -2.53 -17.27
CA LEU A 77 -15.84 -1.53 -16.37
C LEU A 77 -14.91 -0.32 -16.15
N HIS A 78 -13.62 -0.52 -15.86
CA HIS A 78 -12.67 0.60 -15.69
C HIS A 78 -12.60 1.47 -16.94
N VAL A 79 -12.72 0.89 -18.14
CA VAL A 79 -12.80 1.65 -19.40
C VAL A 79 -14.15 2.36 -19.55
N ARG A 80 -15.27 1.79 -19.09
CA ARG A 80 -16.59 2.46 -19.09
C ARG A 80 -16.62 3.71 -18.20
N TYR A 81 -15.90 3.70 -17.08
CA TYR A 81 -15.83 4.81 -16.11
C TYR A 81 -14.64 5.78 -16.36
N ASP A 82 -14.13 5.86 -17.59
CA ASP A 82 -12.99 6.71 -17.99
C ASP A 82 -11.72 6.52 -17.10
N GLY A 83 -11.46 5.27 -16.71
CA GLY A 83 -10.27 4.85 -15.97
C GLY A 83 -8.99 5.02 -16.79
N LYS A 84 -8.05 5.80 -16.25
CA LYS A 84 -6.74 6.02 -16.88
C LYS A 84 -5.84 4.80 -16.65
N MET A 85 -5.96 3.82 -17.53
CA MET A 85 -5.22 2.57 -17.48
C MET A 85 -3.71 2.78 -17.68
N VAL A 86 -2.91 2.11 -16.84
CA VAL A 86 -1.44 2.05 -16.89
C VAL A 86 -0.96 0.62 -16.67
N GLU A 87 0.29 0.32 -17.03
CA GLU A 87 0.96 -0.91 -16.60
C GLU A 87 1.19 -0.88 -15.08
N PHE A 88 0.74 -1.92 -14.39
CA PHE A 88 0.95 -2.10 -12.96
C PHE A 88 0.99 -3.58 -12.59
N GLY A 89 2.12 -4.08 -12.07
CA GLY A 89 2.27 -5.50 -11.69
C GLY A 89 1.94 -6.48 -12.82
N GLY A 90 2.33 -6.16 -14.06
CA GLY A 90 2.00 -6.93 -15.27
C GLY A 90 0.54 -6.83 -15.75
N HIS A 91 -0.32 -6.07 -15.04
CA HIS A 91 -1.72 -5.85 -15.37
C HIS A 91 -1.95 -4.44 -15.94
N ALA A 92 -3.07 -4.24 -16.64
CA ALA A 92 -3.58 -2.92 -17.01
C ALA A 92 -4.58 -2.45 -15.95
N MET A 93 -4.20 -1.44 -15.15
CA MET A 93 -4.96 -0.99 -13.98
C MET A 93 -5.16 0.54 -13.98
N PRO A 94 -6.25 1.09 -13.41
CA PRO A 94 -6.54 2.53 -13.42
C PRO A 94 -5.74 3.29 -12.35
N VAL A 95 -4.86 4.21 -12.76
CA VAL A 95 -4.10 5.06 -11.82
C VAL A 95 -4.98 6.17 -11.19
N GLN A 96 -6.01 6.59 -11.94
CA GLN A 96 -7.08 7.52 -11.55
C GLN A 96 -8.25 7.37 -12.55
N TYR A 97 -9.38 8.02 -12.27
CA TYR A 97 -10.50 8.19 -13.20
C TYR A 97 -10.56 9.64 -13.71
N ALA A 98 -11.45 9.95 -14.65
CA ALA A 98 -11.54 11.28 -15.25
C ALA A 98 -12.29 12.31 -14.40
N ASP A 99 -13.16 11.89 -13.49
CA ASP A 99 -14.00 12.77 -12.67
C ASP A 99 -13.31 13.32 -11.41
N GLN A 100 -12.19 12.72 -10.99
CA GLN A 100 -11.43 13.10 -9.79
C GLN A 100 -9.91 13.04 -10.02
N GLY A 101 -9.21 14.10 -9.62
CA GLY A 101 -7.76 14.04 -9.43
C GLY A 101 -7.38 13.15 -8.24
N ILE A 102 -6.14 12.64 -8.24
CA ILE A 102 -5.61 11.76 -7.17
C ILE A 102 -5.86 12.31 -5.76
N GLY A 103 -5.61 13.60 -5.54
CA GLY A 103 -5.82 14.26 -4.24
C GLY A 103 -7.28 14.55 -3.90
N GLU A 104 -8.22 14.40 -4.84
CA GLU A 104 -9.67 14.49 -4.60
C GLU A 104 -10.21 13.10 -4.27
N SER A 105 -9.88 12.08 -5.08
CA SER A 105 -10.19 10.68 -4.80
C SER A 105 -9.66 10.24 -3.43
N HIS A 106 -8.43 10.61 -3.06
CA HIS A 106 -7.90 10.39 -1.71
C HIS A 106 -8.80 10.96 -0.59
N ARG A 107 -9.21 12.23 -0.70
CA ARG A 107 -10.07 12.88 0.31
C ARG A 107 -11.45 12.24 0.33
N TYR A 108 -11.95 11.83 -0.82
CA TYR A 108 -13.20 11.09 -0.95
C TYR A 108 -13.19 9.78 -0.14
N VAL A 109 -12.08 9.02 -0.16
CA VAL A 109 -11.94 7.81 0.68
C VAL A 109 -11.83 8.15 2.17
N ARG A 110 -11.24 9.28 2.55
CA ARG A 110 -11.18 9.77 3.95
C ARG A 110 -12.55 10.24 4.50
N GLU A 111 -13.46 10.61 3.62
CA GLU A 111 -14.70 11.34 3.91
C GLU A 111 -16.00 10.53 3.64
N ALA A 112 -15.98 9.55 2.73
CA ALA A 112 -17.14 8.76 2.30
C ALA A 112 -16.78 7.29 2.03
N CYS A 113 -16.79 6.83 0.78
CA CYS A 113 -16.34 5.48 0.40
C CYS A 113 -15.62 5.46 -0.97
N GLY A 114 -14.48 4.76 -1.02
CA GLY A 114 -13.72 4.46 -2.24
C GLY A 114 -13.59 2.96 -2.48
N LEU A 115 -13.86 2.53 -3.71
CA LEU A 115 -13.77 1.15 -4.18
C LEU A 115 -12.53 0.99 -5.07
N PHE A 116 -11.59 0.14 -4.66
CA PHE A 116 -10.35 -0.16 -5.39
C PHE A 116 -10.39 -1.59 -5.93
N ASP A 117 -10.18 -1.77 -7.24
CA ASP A 117 -9.88 -3.08 -7.81
C ASP A 117 -8.47 -3.53 -7.41
N VAL A 118 -8.39 -4.63 -6.67
CA VAL A 118 -7.16 -5.28 -6.22
C VAL A 118 -7.04 -6.72 -6.75
N SER A 119 -7.86 -7.11 -7.73
CA SER A 119 -7.91 -8.46 -8.33
C SER A 119 -6.63 -8.91 -9.04
N HIS A 120 -5.69 -7.98 -9.23
CA HIS A 120 -4.35 -8.24 -9.76
C HIS A 120 -3.41 -8.87 -8.71
N MET A 121 -3.72 -8.78 -7.42
CA MET A 121 -3.04 -9.51 -6.34
C MET A 121 -3.25 -11.02 -6.46
N VAL A 122 -2.41 -11.82 -5.80
CA VAL A 122 -2.49 -13.29 -5.89
C VAL A 122 -3.25 -13.85 -4.70
N GLN A 123 -4.40 -14.45 -4.97
CA GLN A 123 -5.19 -15.17 -3.97
C GLN A 123 -4.78 -16.65 -3.95
N HIS A 124 -4.42 -17.16 -2.78
CA HIS A 124 -4.00 -18.55 -2.58
C HIS A 124 -4.86 -19.21 -1.51
N GLN A 125 -5.14 -20.51 -1.67
CA GLN A 125 -5.70 -21.36 -0.63
C GLN A 125 -4.70 -22.47 -0.28
N PHE A 126 -4.36 -22.61 1.00
CA PHE A 126 -3.59 -23.73 1.53
C PHE A 126 -4.51 -24.61 2.37
N THR A 127 -4.49 -25.92 2.15
CA THR A 127 -5.30 -26.89 2.90
C THR A 127 -4.52 -28.15 3.27
N GLY A 128 -4.85 -28.75 4.41
CA GLY A 128 -4.23 -29.98 4.92
C GLY A 128 -3.82 -29.87 6.39
N PRO A 129 -3.66 -30.99 7.11
CA PRO A 129 -3.49 -30.98 8.57
C PRO A 129 -2.15 -30.41 9.06
N THR A 130 -1.20 -30.18 8.16
CA THR A 130 0.05 -29.47 8.48
C THR A 130 0.15 -28.06 7.88
N ALA A 131 -0.93 -27.52 7.29
CA ALA A 131 -0.94 -26.22 6.60
C ALA A 131 -0.46 -25.06 7.49
N ALA A 132 -0.89 -25.01 8.75
CA ALA A 132 -0.42 -24.02 9.73
C ALA A 132 1.10 -24.14 9.98
N ALA A 133 1.62 -25.36 10.08
CA ALA A 133 3.05 -25.62 10.32
C ALA A 133 3.90 -25.35 9.07
N PHE A 134 3.39 -25.62 7.87
CA PHE A 134 4.01 -25.24 6.61
C PHE A 134 4.14 -23.72 6.49
N LEU A 135 3.04 -22.97 6.68
CA LEU A 135 3.08 -21.50 6.60
C LEU A 135 3.97 -20.90 7.69
N GLU A 136 3.99 -21.46 8.90
CA GLU A 136 4.95 -21.06 9.94
C GLU A 136 6.41 -21.36 9.56
N SER A 137 6.70 -22.39 8.76
CA SER A 137 8.07 -22.70 8.32
C SER A 137 8.68 -21.64 7.40
N ILE A 138 7.84 -20.82 6.75
CA ILE A 138 8.24 -19.75 5.83
C ILE A 138 7.95 -18.33 6.35
N THR A 139 7.31 -18.18 7.52
CA THR A 139 6.91 -16.88 8.11
C THR A 139 7.30 -16.73 9.59
N PRO A 140 7.38 -15.49 10.12
CA PRO A 140 7.67 -15.22 11.53
C PRO A 140 6.41 -15.06 12.43
N SER A 141 5.20 -15.18 11.86
CA SER A 141 3.92 -15.06 12.60
C SER A 141 3.59 -16.35 13.36
N ASP A 142 2.79 -16.25 14.42
CA ASP A 142 2.14 -17.43 15.02
C ASP A 142 0.79 -17.61 14.31
N LEU A 143 0.61 -18.74 13.65
CA LEU A 143 -0.58 -19.04 12.84
C LEU A 143 -1.40 -20.18 13.47
N LYS A 144 -0.80 -20.99 14.33
CA LYS A 144 -1.51 -21.98 15.15
C LYS A 144 -2.38 -21.30 16.20
N SER A 145 -1.87 -20.25 16.86
CA SER A 145 -2.64 -19.46 17.83
C SER A 145 -3.53 -18.36 17.21
N LEU A 146 -3.64 -18.32 15.88
CA LEU A 146 -4.61 -17.47 15.21
C LEU A 146 -5.98 -18.14 15.31
N GLU A 147 -7.01 -17.39 15.70
CA GLU A 147 -8.38 -17.90 15.78
C GLU A 147 -8.95 -18.15 14.37
N PRO A 148 -9.88 -19.12 14.18
CA PRO A 148 -10.62 -19.26 12.94
C PRO A 148 -11.25 -17.95 12.47
N PHE A 149 -11.29 -17.77 11.16
CA PHE A 149 -11.67 -16.55 10.44
C PHE A 149 -10.86 -15.27 10.77
N SER A 150 -9.80 -15.35 11.58
CA SER A 150 -8.93 -14.20 11.87
C SER A 150 -7.77 -14.09 10.88
N SER A 151 -7.29 -12.86 10.67
CA SER A 151 -6.28 -12.47 9.69
C SER A 151 -5.10 -11.78 10.36
N THR A 152 -3.89 -11.98 9.82
CA THR A 152 -2.68 -11.30 10.27
C THR A 152 -1.78 -10.91 9.10
N LEU A 153 -1.09 -9.78 9.22
CA LEU A 153 0.04 -9.50 8.33
C LEU A 153 1.18 -10.45 8.66
N SER A 154 1.88 -10.89 7.63
CA SER A 154 3.12 -11.61 7.73
C SER A 154 4.07 -11.21 6.62
N VAL A 155 5.23 -11.85 6.63
CA VAL A 155 6.24 -11.75 5.59
C VAL A 155 6.77 -13.14 5.29
N LEU A 156 6.86 -13.47 4.01
CA LEU A 156 7.62 -14.63 3.55
C LEU A 156 9.12 -14.31 3.75
N LEU A 157 9.89 -15.20 4.37
CA LEU A 157 11.28 -14.91 4.77
C LEU A 157 12.31 -15.82 4.11
N LEU A 158 13.41 -15.22 3.67
CA LEU A 158 14.64 -15.92 3.31
C LEU A 158 15.41 -16.40 4.55
N PRO A 159 16.25 -17.45 4.45
CA PRO A 159 17.15 -17.86 5.54
C PRO A 159 18.12 -16.78 6.05
N THR A 160 18.33 -15.71 5.28
CA THR A 160 19.08 -14.50 5.68
C THR A 160 18.34 -13.63 6.70
N GLY A 161 17.00 -13.69 6.71
CA GLY A 161 16.10 -12.78 7.40
C GLY A 161 15.54 -11.65 6.53
N GLY A 162 15.89 -11.63 5.23
CA GLY A 162 15.29 -10.72 4.24
C GLY A 162 13.86 -11.12 3.87
N ILE A 163 13.06 -10.15 3.43
CA ILE A 163 11.64 -10.33 3.10
C ILE A 163 11.50 -10.72 1.63
N VAL A 164 10.93 -11.89 1.35
CA VAL A 164 10.55 -12.31 0.00
C VAL A 164 9.34 -11.51 -0.47
N ASP A 165 8.27 -11.47 0.32
CA ASP A 165 7.09 -10.61 0.09
C ASP A 165 6.37 -10.34 1.42
N ASP A 166 5.55 -9.30 1.50
CA ASP A 166 4.60 -9.09 2.61
C ASP A 166 3.18 -9.53 2.23
N THR A 167 2.48 -10.18 3.16
CA THR A 167 1.30 -10.99 2.82
C THR A 167 0.28 -11.04 3.95
N ILE A 168 -1.01 -10.99 3.62
CA ILE A 168 -2.08 -11.32 4.56
C ILE A 168 -2.27 -12.83 4.59
N ILE A 169 -2.32 -13.38 5.80
CA ILE A 169 -2.69 -14.77 6.08
C ILE A 169 -3.96 -14.76 6.94
N THR A 170 -5.03 -15.33 6.40
CA THR A 170 -6.30 -15.58 7.08
C THR A 170 -6.42 -17.06 7.39
N LYS A 171 -6.63 -17.41 8.66
CA LYS A 171 -7.07 -18.76 9.02
C LYS A 171 -8.55 -18.87 8.72
N HIS A 172 -8.98 -19.83 7.89
CA HIS A 172 -10.40 -20.18 7.76
C HIS A 172 -10.78 -21.25 8.80
N ASP A 173 -9.91 -22.23 8.96
CA ASP A 173 -10.05 -23.36 9.89
C ASP A 173 -8.64 -23.85 10.29
N GLU A 174 -8.51 -24.76 11.26
CA GLU A 174 -7.22 -25.35 11.68
C GLU A 174 -6.39 -25.90 10.50
N ASN A 175 -7.09 -26.43 9.50
CA ASN A 175 -6.52 -27.10 8.33
C ASN A 175 -6.68 -26.30 7.02
N ALA A 176 -7.10 -25.02 7.08
CA ALA A 176 -7.39 -24.22 5.89
C ALA A 176 -7.02 -22.74 6.08
N PHE A 177 -6.17 -22.23 5.18
CA PHE A 177 -5.68 -20.85 5.20
C PHE A 177 -5.84 -20.19 3.83
N TYR A 178 -6.38 -18.97 3.83
CA TYR A 178 -6.44 -18.09 2.66
C TYR A 178 -5.35 -17.03 2.78
N VAL A 179 -4.55 -16.86 1.72
CA VAL A 179 -3.33 -16.05 1.72
C VAL A 179 -3.34 -15.13 0.51
N VAL A 180 -2.96 -13.86 0.69
CA VAL A 180 -2.90 -12.85 -0.38
C VAL A 180 -1.49 -12.29 -0.49
N THR A 181 -0.87 -12.41 -1.67
CA THR A 181 0.50 -11.88 -1.96
C THR A 181 0.48 -10.84 -3.08
N ASN A 182 1.56 -10.07 -3.20
CA ASN A 182 1.62 -8.89 -4.04
C ASN A 182 1.63 -9.21 -5.55
N ALA A 183 0.88 -8.41 -6.32
CA ALA A 183 0.74 -8.60 -7.77
C ALA A 183 2.07 -8.57 -8.53
N GLY A 184 2.93 -7.59 -8.23
CA GLY A 184 4.27 -7.48 -8.82
C GLY A 184 5.26 -8.57 -8.36
N CYS A 185 4.85 -9.44 -7.42
CA CYS A 185 5.65 -10.53 -6.89
C CYS A 185 5.17 -11.91 -7.35
N ARG A 186 4.02 -11.98 -8.03
CA ARG A 186 3.33 -13.21 -8.48
C ARG A 186 4.23 -14.36 -8.90
N ASP A 187 5.08 -14.17 -9.91
CA ASP A 187 5.90 -15.26 -10.47
C ASP A 187 6.98 -15.75 -9.48
N LYS A 188 7.56 -14.84 -8.70
CA LYS A 188 8.54 -15.12 -7.65
C LYS A 188 7.88 -15.83 -6.46
N ASP A 189 6.72 -15.37 -6.02
CA ASP A 189 5.99 -15.96 -4.89
C ASP A 189 5.50 -17.36 -5.24
N LEU A 190 4.93 -17.55 -6.44
CA LEU A 190 4.48 -18.86 -6.91
C LEU A 190 5.64 -19.85 -7.02
N ALA A 191 6.81 -19.42 -7.48
CA ALA A 191 8.02 -20.24 -7.50
C ALA A 191 8.49 -20.58 -6.07
N PHE A 192 8.59 -19.60 -5.18
CA PHE A 192 9.01 -19.78 -3.78
C PHE A 192 8.08 -20.71 -3.00
N LEU A 193 6.77 -20.47 -3.08
CA LEU A 193 5.73 -21.27 -2.43
C LEU A 193 5.74 -22.70 -2.99
N SER A 194 5.81 -22.87 -4.31
CA SER A 194 5.88 -24.20 -4.94
C SER A 194 7.15 -24.98 -4.56
N GLU A 195 8.30 -24.31 -4.44
CA GLU A 195 9.55 -24.92 -4.00
C GLU A 195 9.45 -25.40 -2.54
N LYS A 196 9.05 -24.50 -1.63
CA LYS A 196 8.96 -24.79 -0.19
C LYS A 196 7.87 -25.83 0.11
N LEU A 197 6.74 -25.79 -0.60
CA LEU A 197 5.67 -26.80 -0.48
C LEU A 197 6.14 -28.19 -0.94
N LYS A 198 6.94 -28.26 -2.00
CA LYS A 198 7.54 -29.51 -2.49
C LYS A 198 8.56 -30.07 -1.50
N GLU A 199 9.39 -29.22 -0.89
CA GLU A 199 10.31 -29.61 0.18
C GLU A 199 9.57 -30.12 1.43
N TRP A 200 8.45 -29.49 1.79
CA TRP A 200 7.58 -29.89 2.90
C TRP A 200 6.89 -31.24 2.66
N ASN A 201 6.19 -31.38 1.53
CA ASN A 201 5.45 -32.59 1.19
C ASN A 201 6.35 -33.81 0.86
N ALA A 202 7.64 -33.59 0.62
CA ALA A 202 8.64 -34.66 0.52
C ALA A 202 9.10 -35.21 1.89
N GLN A 203 8.73 -34.54 3.00
CA GLN A 203 9.05 -34.94 4.37
C GLN A 203 7.80 -35.30 5.19
N ALA A 204 6.62 -34.82 4.79
CA ALA A 204 5.33 -35.14 5.41
C ALA A 204 4.93 -36.62 5.21
N GLY A 205 4.27 -37.20 6.22
CA GLY A 205 3.70 -38.54 6.15
C GLY A 205 2.47 -38.66 5.24
N GLU A 206 2.00 -39.90 5.06
CA GLU A 206 0.74 -40.16 4.36
C GLU A 206 -0.42 -39.50 5.11
N GLY A 207 -1.21 -38.68 4.41
CA GLY A 207 -2.28 -37.87 4.99
C GLY A 207 -1.83 -36.54 5.62
N GLU A 208 -0.54 -36.30 5.83
CA GLU A 208 -0.02 -35.04 6.43
C GLU A 208 0.20 -33.90 5.42
N GLN A 209 0.14 -34.20 4.12
CA GLN A 209 0.49 -33.27 3.05
C GLN A 209 -0.38 -32.00 3.00
N VAL A 210 0.23 -30.91 2.51
CA VAL A 210 -0.44 -29.62 2.26
C VAL A 210 -0.70 -29.46 0.76
N ARG A 211 -1.94 -29.14 0.41
CA ARG A 211 -2.35 -28.70 -0.92
C ARG A 211 -2.28 -27.17 -1.00
N HIS A 212 -1.92 -26.67 -2.19
CA HIS A 212 -1.92 -25.25 -2.54
C HIS A 212 -2.71 -25.06 -3.84
N ASP A 213 -3.67 -24.15 -3.82
CA ASP A 213 -4.44 -23.70 -4.98
C ASP A 213 -4.28 -22.19 -5.16
N VAL A 214 -4.31 -21.72 -6.41
CA VAL A 214 -4.37 -20.29 -6.75
C VAL A 214 -5.78 -19.98 -7.23
N LEU A 215 -6.44 -19.00 -6.59
CA LEU A 215 -7.85 -18.70 -6.85
C LEU A 215 -8.00 -17.65 -7.95
N ALA A 216 -8.69 -18.01 -9.03
CA ALA A 216 -9.13 -17.08 -10.06
C ALA A 216 -10.42 -16.37 -9.61
N ARG A 217 -10.26 -15.30 -8.83
CA ARG A 217 -11.35 -14.52 -8.23
C ARG A 217 -11.09 -13.02 -8.39
N GLY A 218 -12.16 -12.22 -8.42
CA GLY A 218 -12.06 -10.80 -8.16
C GLY A 218 -11.62 -10.53 -6.72
N LEU A 219 -10.96 -9.42 -6.49
CA LEU A 219 -10.67 -8.90 -5.15
C LEU A 219 -10.88 -7.38 -5.18
N ILE A 220 -11.75 -6.87 -4.31
CA ILE A 220 -12.11 -5.45 -4.26
C ILE A 220 -11.93 -4.95 -2.84
N ALA A 221 -11.25 -3.81 -2.69
CA ALA A 221 -11.08 -3.14 -1.40
C ALA A 221 -12.06 -1.95 -1.34
N LEU A 222 -13.08 -2.08 -0.50
CA LEU A 222 -14.09 -1.06 -0.23
C LEU A 222 -13.69 -0.33 1.06
N GLN A 223 -13.38 0.96 1.00
CA GLN A 223 -12.61 1.67 2.03
C GLN A 223 -13.21 3.04 2.36
N GLY A 224 -13.12 3.47 3.61
CA GLY A 224 -13.67 4.76 4.09
C GLY A 224 -14.83 4.58 5.08
N PRO A 225 -15.24 5.65 5.79
CA PRO A 225 -16.23 5.58 6.87
C PRO A 225 -17.58 4.97 6.46
N GLU A 226 -18.03 5.14 5.22
CA GLU A 226 -19.33 4.62 4.75
C GLU A 226 -19.25 3.16 4.24
N ALA A 227 -18.07 2.56 4.17
CA ALA A 227 -17.85 1.24 3.56
C ALA A 227 -18.68 0.11 4.22
N SER A 228 -18.92 0.18 5.53
CA SER A 228 -19.74 -0.81 6.25
C SER A 228 -21.21 -0.72 5.84
N LYS A 229 -21.72 0.50 5.68
CA LYS A 229 -23.11 0.75 5.25
C LYS A 229 -23.34 0.31 3.80
N VAL A 230 -22.41 0.61 2.88
CA VAL A 230 -22.43 0.11 1.49
C VAL A 230 -22.49 -1.41 1.45
N LEU A 231 -21.59 -2.09 2.18
CA LEU A 231 -21.53 -3.55 2.14
C LEU A 231 -22.77 -4.18 2.80
N GLN A 232 -23.25 -3.60 3.90
CA GLN A 232 -24.43 -4.08 4.61
C GLN A 232 -25.72 -3.98 3.77
N SER A 233 -25.85 -2.98 2.89
CA SER A 233 -27.03 -2.86 2.02
C SER A 233 -27.12 -3.90 0.90
N LEU A 234 -26.04 -4.65 0.63
CA LEU A 234 -25.99 -5.72 -0.37
C LEU A 234 -26.03 -7.14 0.25
N LEU A 235 -25.88 -7.24 1.57
CA LEU A 235 -26.08 -8.48 2.33
C LEU A 235 -27.59 -8.75 2.53
N LYS A 236 -27.93 -9.96 2.97
CA LYS A 236 -29.34 -10.33 3.14
C LYS A 236 -29.95 -9.62 4.36
N PRO A 237 -31.27 -9.31 4.36
CA PRO A 237 -31.92 -8.68 5.52
C PRO A 237 -31.83 -9.49 6.82
N GLU A 238 -31.62 -10.81 6.72
CA GLU A 238 -31.36 -11.72 7.84
C GLU A 238 -29.89 -11.81 8.28
N ASP A 239 -28.92 -11.24 7.55
CA ASP A 239 -27.52 -11.22 7.96
C ASP A 239 -27.29 -10.28 9.16
N GLU A 240 -26.64 -10.79 10.21
CA GLU A 240 -26.28 -9.97 11.37
C GLU A 240 -25.34 -8.81 11.00
N ALA A 241 -25.62 -7.63 11.57
CA ALA A 241 -24.98 -6.38 11.19
C ALA A 241 -23.46 -6.42 11.33
N LEU A 242 -22.76 -5.95 10.29
CA LEU A 242 -21.30 -6.01 10.17
C LEU A 242 -20.57 -5.32 11.33
N ASP A 243 -21.08 -4.18 11.82
CA ASP A 243 -20.43 -3.42 12.90
C ASP A 243 -20.55 -4.09 14.28
N SER A 244 -21.52 -4.98 14.47
CA SER A 244 -21.63 -5.81 15.68
C SER A 244 -20.93 -7.16 15.58
N THR A 245 -20.64 -7.64 14.36
CA THR A 245 -20.18 -9.04 14.14
C THR A 245 -18.79 -9.19 13.53
N LEU A 246 -18.27 -8.16 12.86
CA LEU A 246 -17.03 -8.25 12.11
C LEU A 246 -16.12 -7.04 12.42
N PHE A 247 -15.04 -7.29 13.16
CA PHE A 247 -14.07 -6.28 13.58
C PHE A 247 -12.78 -6.35 12.74
N PHE A 248 -11.94 -5.31 12.79
CA PHE A 248 -10.70 -5.25 12.02
C PHE A 248 -9.78 -6.46 12.28
N GLY A 249 -9.31 -7.09 11.20
CA GLY A 249 -8.50 -8.30 11.26
C GLY A 249 -9.32 -9.59 11.35
N GLN A 250 -10.66 -9.52 11.27
CA GLN A 250 -11.53 -10.70 11.13
C GLN A 250 -12.10 -10.80 9.70
N SER A 251 -12.63 -11.97 9.38
CA SER A 251 -13.31 -12.26 8.12
C SER A 251 -14.59 -13.07 8.32
N LYS A 252 -15.43 -13.19 7.30
CA LYS A 252 -16.50 -14.19 7.22
C LYS A 252 -16.78 -14.57 5.77
N PHE A 253 -17.32 -15.77 5.55
CA PHE A 253 -18.08 -16.02 4.32
C PHE A 253 -19.46 -15.36 4.45
N ALA A 254 -19.98 -14.85 3.34
CA ALA A 254 -21.29 -14.23 3.26
C ALA A 254 -21.88 -14.40 1.85
N THR A 255 -23.13 -14.00 1.67
CA THR A 255 -23.78 -13.93 0.35
C THR A 255 -24.23 -12.50 0.10
N ILE A 256 -23.84 -11.93 -1.03
CA ILE A 256 -24.46 -10.72 -1.57
C ILE A 256 -25.59 -11.13 -2.51
N THR A 257 -26.71 -10.42 -2.51
CA THR A 257 -27.80 -10.65 -3.48
C THR A 257 -27.97 -9.42 -4.37
N VAL A 258 -27.77 -9.58 -5.68
CA VAL A 258 -27.96 -8.51 -6.70
C VAL A 258 -28.91 -9.03 -7.77
N ASP A 259 -29.94 -8.25 -8.13
CA ASP A 259 -30.98 -8.59 -9.12
C ASP A 259 -31.67 -9.96 -8.93
N GLY A 260 -31.56 -10.54 -7.72
CA GLY A 260 -32.07 -11.87 -7.38
C GLY A 260 -31.06 -13.02 -7.52
N GLU A 261 -29.83 -12.75 -7.94
CA GLU A 261 -28.72 -13.70 -7.94
C GLU A 261 -27.94 -13.66 -6.62
N ASP A 262 -27.73 -14.84 -6.00
CA ASP A 262 -26.94 -15.03 -4.78
C ASP A 262 -25.46 -15.26 -5.11
N VAL A 263 -24.60 -14.31 -4.74
CA VAL A 263 -23.15 -14.34 -5.01
C VAL A 263 -22.36 -14.69 -3.73
N PRO A 264 -21.69 -15.86 -3.66
CA PRO A 264 -20.94 -16.28 -2.48
C PRO A 264 -19.55 -15.62 -2.42
N ILE A 265 -19.33 -14.85 -1.35
CA ILE A 265 -18.14 -14.02 -1.14
C ILE A 265 -17.40 -14.37 0.17
N HIS A 266 -16.12 -14.01 0.20
CA HIS A 266 -15.34 -13.92 1.45
C HIS A 266 -15.04 -12.45 1.72
N ILE A 267 -15.38 -11.98 2.92
CA ILE A 267 -15.19 -10.59 3.39
C ILE A 267 -14.12 -10.61 4.47
N ALA A 268 -13.09 -9.78 4.38
CA ALA A 268 -12.15 -9.51 5.48
C ALA A 268 -12.17 -8.02 5.83
N ARG A 269 -12.39 -7.65 7.10
CA ARG A 269 -12.43 -6.23 7.53
C ARG A 269 -11.02 -5.69 7.76
N GLY A 270 -10.63 -4.73 6.93
CA GLY A 270 -9.30 -4.14 6.83
C GLY A 270 -9.06 -3.55 5.44
N GLY A 271 -7.81 -3.18 5.15
CA GLY A 271 -7.38 -2.71 3.84
C GLY A 271 -6.25 -1.68 3.89
N TYR A 272 -5.86 -1.19 2.71
CA TYR A 272 -4.61 -0.47 2.47
C TYR A 272 -4.71 1.07 2.55
N THR A 273 -5.57 1.59 3.43
CA THR A 273 -5.85 3.04 3.49
C THR A 273 -5.64 3.68 4.86
N GLY A 274 -5.66 2.87 5.92
CA GLY A 274 -5.74 3.36 7.31
C GLY A 274 -7.13 3.82 7.72
N GLU A 275 -8.10 3.85 6.81
CA GLU A 275 -9.52 3.96 7.17
C GLU A 275 -10.05 2.61 7.69
N ASP A 276 -11.30 2.58 8.10
CA ASP A 276 -12.05 1.32 8.11
C ASP A 276 -12.44 0.89 6.68
N GLY A 277 -12.83 -0.37 6.52
CA GLY A 277 -13.21 -0.94 5.24
C GLY A 277 -13.04 -2.45 5.18
N PHE A 278 -13.23 -3.01 4.00
CA PHE A 278 -13.21 -4.44 3.75
C PHE A 278 -12.43 -4.75 2.47
N GLU A 279 -11.75 -5.89 2.42
CA GLU A 279 -11.39 -6.55 1.17
C GLU A 279 -12.35 -7.72 0.94
N ILE A 280 -12.85 -7.85 -0.29
CA ILE A 280 -13.96 -8.73 -0.65
C ILE A 280 -13.53 -9.60 -1.84
N SER A 281 -13.46 -10.91 -1.64
CA SER A 281 -13.13 -11.88 -2.68
C SER A 281 -14.40 -12.42 -3.33
N ILE A 282 -14.56 -12.19 -4.63
CA ILE A 282 -15.78 -12.45 -5.42
C ILE A 282 -15.44 -13.45 -6.55
N PRO A 283 -16.31 -14.39 -6.93
CA PRO A 283 -16.01 -15.25 -8.07
C PRO A 283 -15.91 -14.38 -9.35
N ALA A 284 -14.97 -14.71 -10.23
CA ALA A 284 -14.53 -13.77 -11.28
C ALA A 284 -15.66 -13.29 -12.21
N GLU A 285 -16.62 -14.17 -12.52
CA GLU A 285 -17.74 -13.90 -13.43
C GLU A 285 -18.75 -12.91 -12.85
N GLN A 286 -18.99 -12.95 -11.53
CA GLN A 286 -19.93 -12.07 -10.80
C GLN A 286 -19.26 -10.80 -10.25
N THR A 287 -17.97 -10.59 -10.54
CA THR A 287 -17.19 -9.48 -9.99
C THR A 287 -17.66 -8.12 -10.51
N GLU A 288 -18.06 -8.02 -11.79
CA GLU A 288 -18.58 -6.77 -12.36
C GLU A 288 -19.96 -6.41 -11.79
N LEU A 289 -20.88 -7.38 -11.74
CA LEU A 289 -22.23 -7.25 -11.18
C LEU A 289 -22.24 -6.69 -9.75
N VAL A 290 -21.42 -7.26 -8.86
CA VAL A 290 -21.36 -6.82 -7.46
C VAL A 290 -20.70 -5.44 -7.31
N VAL A 291 -19.78 -5.07 -8.20
CA VAL A 291 -19.15 -3.73 -8.17
C VAL A 291 -20.09 -2.65 -8.67
N GLU A 292 -20.90 -2.89 -9.72
CA GLU A 292 -21.92 -1.93 -10.15
C GLU A 292 -22.98 -1.73 -9.05
N ALA A 293 -23.41 -2.81 -8.38
CA ALA A 293 -24.31 -2.71 -7.21
C ALA A 293 -23.70 -1.93 -6.02
N MET A 294 -22.38 -1.94 -5.82
CA MET A 294 -21.70 -1.11 -4.81
C MET A 294 -21.61 0.37 -5.20
N LEU A 295 -21.63 0.69 -6.50
CA LEU A 295 -21.60 2.06 -7.02
C LEU A 295 -23.00 2.71 -7.05
N ASP A 296 -24.04 1.91 -7.33
CA ASP A 296 -25.43 2.37 -7.44
C ASP A 296 -26.21 2.35 -6.10
N ALA A 297 -25.56 2.00 -4.99
CA ALA A 297 -26.18 1.95 -3.66
C ALA A 297 -26.69 3.34 -3.19
N GLU A 298 -28.01 3.58 -3.30
CA GLU A 298 -28.66 4.89 -3.07
C GLU A 298 -28.25 5.61 -1.77
N ASP A 299 -27.97 4.84 -0.73
CA ASP A 299 -27.75 5.30 0.64
C ASP A 299 -26.29 5.77 0.89
N CYS A 300 -25.36 5.44 0.00
CA CYS A 300 -23.92 5.73 0.13
C CYS A 300 -23.28 6.01 -1.22
N VAL A 301 -22.75 7.22 -1.42
CA VAL A 301 -22.09 7.59 -2.69
C VAL A 301 -20.68 6.98 -2.74
N THR A 302 -20.59 5.71 -3.16
CA THR A 302 -19.33 5.03 -3.44
C THR A 302 -18.70 5.61 -4.72
N LYS A 303 -17.36 5.68 -4.77
CA LYS A 303 -16.64 5.98 -6.01
C LYS A 303 -15.51 5.02 -6.28
N LEU A 304 -15.25 4.76 -7.56
CA LEU A 304 -14.04 4.09 -7.99
C LEU A 304 -12.80 4.92 -7.62
N ALA A 305 -11.81 4.28 -6.98
CA ALA A 305 -10.60 4.93 -6.51
C ALA A 305 -9.36 4.33 -7.19
N GLY A 306 -8.53 5.20 -7.77
CA GLY A 306 -7.36 4.80 -8.56
C GLY A 306 -6.11 4.58 -7.72
N LEU A 307 -5.12 3.93 -8.30
CA LEU A 307 -3.89 3.50 -7.60
C LEU A 307 -3.07 4.68 -7.02
N GLY A 308 -3.16 5.88 -7.61
CA GLY A 308 -2.53 7.08 -7.04
C GLY A 308 -3.18 7.53 -5.72
N ALA A 309 -4.48 7.28 -5.55
CA ALA A 309 -5.15 7.49 -4.25
C ALA A 309 -4.69 6.41 -3.25
N ARG A 310 -4.54 5.15 -3.70
CA ARG A 310 -4.05 4.02 -2.90
C ARG A 310 -2.65 4.30 -2.30
N ASP A 311 -1.67 4.73 -3.12
CA ASP A 311 -0.31 5.08 -2.64
C ASP A 311 -0.28 6.28 -1.67
N SER A 312 -1.14 7.29 -1.89
CA SER A 312 -1.17 8.44 -0.98
C SER A 312 -1.86 8.13 0.35
N LEU A 313 -2.91 7.30 0.35
CA LEU A 313 -3.61 6.85 1.57
C LEU A 313 -2.74 5.94 2.44
N ARG A 314 -2.09 4.94 1.83
CA ARG A 314 -1.21 4.01 2.55
C ARG A 314 0.00 4.70 3.17
N LEU A 315 0.55 5.72 2.49
CA LEU A 315 1.76 6.40 2.92
C LEU A 315 1.47 7.23 4.17
N GLU A 316 0.32 7.92 4.20
CA GLU A 316 -0.22 8.55 5.41
C GLU A 316 -0.46 7.54 6.54
N ALA A 317 -0.97 6.35 6.22
CA ALA A 317 -1.19 5.25 7.16
C ALA A 317 0.09 4.50 7.59
N GLY A 318 1.29 4.93 7.15
CA GLY A 318 2.56 4.36 7.60
C GLY A 318 2.91 2.99 7.01
N MET A 319 2.12 2.49 6.06
CA MET A 319 2.22 1.14 5.48
C MET A 319 3.41 1.01 4.51
N CYS A 320 4.04 -0.16 4.49
CA CYS A 320 5.10 -0.47 3.54
C CYS A 320 4.57 -0.61 2.11
N LEU A 321 5.46 -0.41 1.14
CA LEU A 321 5.29 -0.75 -0.26
C LEU A 321 6.38 -1.77 -0.63
N TYR A 322 6.04 -3.04 -0.85
CA TYR A 322 7.05 -4.03 -1.24
C TYR A 322 7.75 -3.62 -2.55
N GLY A 323 9.06 -3.84 -2.64
CA GLY A 323 9.90 -3.43 -3.77
C GLY A 323 10.51 -2.04 -3.62
N HIS A 324 9.94 -1.18 -2.76
CA HIS A 324 10.45 0.16 -2.48
C HIS A 324 10.85 0.31 -0.99
N ASP A 325 9.92 0.07 -0.06
CA ASP A 325 10.13 0.24 1.38
C ASP A 325 10.68 -1.01 2.08
N ILE A 326 10.48 -2.19 1.49
CA ILE A 326 10.95 -3.50 1.96
C ILE A 326 11.27 -4.41 0.77
N ASP A 327 12.29 -5.26 0.91
CA ASP A 327 12.81 -6.15 -0.13
C ASP A 327 13.62 -7.32 0.49
N GLU A 328 14.15 -8.20 -0.35
CA GLU A 328 15.00 -9.34 0.05
C GLU A 328 16.30 -8.94 0.76
N ASN A 329 16.71 -7.67 0.67
CA ASN A 329 17.87 -7.11 1.37
C ASN A 329 17.51 -6.45 2.71
N THR A 330 16.24 -6.50 3.12
CA THR A 330 15.69 -5.78 4.26
C THR A 330 14.99 -6.73 5.22
N THR A 331 15.39 -6.72 6.50
CA THR A 331 14.70 -7.54 7.52
C THR A 331 13.46 -6.86 8.10
N PRO A 332 12.56 -7.61 8.78
CA PRO A 332 11.45 -7.03 9.52
C PRO A 332 11.87 -6.04 10.62
N VAL A 333 13.11 -6.11 11.12
CA VAL A 333 13.60 -5.15 12.13
C VAL A 333 14.05 -3.85 11.49
N GLU A 334 14.72 -3.93 10.34
CA GLU A 334 15.07 -2.77 9.51
C GLU A 334 13.80 -2.06 8.99
N GLY A 335 12.84 -2.82 8.46
CA GLY A 335 11.55 -2.30 7.98
C GLY A 335 10.64 -1.69 9.07
N ASN A 336 11.07 -1.71 10.33
CA ASN A 336 10.30 -1.31 11.51
C ASN A 336 9.00 -2.11 11.69
N LEU A 337 9.02 -3.37 11.24
CA LEU A 337 7.95 -4.39 11.29
C LEU A 337 8.22 -5.46 12.35
N THR A 338 9.01 -5.18 13.39
CA THR A 338 9.35 -6.11 14.48
C THR A 338 8.13 -6.76 15.14
N TRP A 339 6.96 -6.13 15.06
CA TRP A 339 5.69 -6.65 15.58
C TRP A 339 5.19 -7.91 14.86
N LEU A 340 5.55 -8.12 13.59
CA LEU A 340 5.22 -9.34 12.82
C LEU A 340 5.85 -10.61 13.41
N VAL A 341 7.00 -10.48 14.09
CA VAL A 341 7.68 -11.62 14.70
C VAL A 341 6.97 -11.95 16.01
N ALA A 342 6.15 -12.99 16.04
CA ALA A 342 5.32 -13.31 17.20
C ALA A 342 6.15 -13.78 18.41
N LYS A 343 5.66 -13.56 19.64
CA LYS A 343 6.43 -13.76 20.88
C LYS A 343 6.87 -15.22 21.08
N SER A 344 5.99 -16.17 20.76
CA SER A 344 6.24 -17.62 20.68
C SER A 344 7.37 -17.92 19.71
N ARG A 345 7.21 -17.54 18.44
CA ARG A 345 8.21 -17.71 17.38
C ARG A 345 9.58 -17.10 17.75
N ARG A 346 9.62 -15.99 18.48
CA ARG A 346 10.88 -15.41 19.03
C ARG A 346 11.56 -16.27 20.08
N LYS A 347 10.80 -16.95 20.93
CA LYS A 347 11.32 -17.86 21.97
C LYS A 347 11.85 -19.15 21.33
N ASP A 348 11.12 -19.68 20.36
CA ASP A 348 11.40 -20.99 19.77
C ASP A 348 12.36 -20.90 18.56
N ALA A 349 12.59 -19.70 18.03
CA ALA A 349 13.54 -19.35 16.96
C ALA A 349 13.39 -20.18 15.67
N ASN A 350 12.20 -20.73 15.43
CA ASN A 350 11.91 -21.74 14.42
C ASN A 350 11.35 -21.16 13.11
N PHE A 351 11.95 -20.06 12.62
CA PHE A 351 11.55 -19.38 11.37
C PHE A 351 12.78 -18.94 10.55
N PRO A 352 12.66 -18.70 9.23
CA PRO A 352 13.81 -18.33 8.40
C PRO A 352 14.45 -17.01 8.86
N GLY A 353 15.79 -16.99 8.96
CA GLY A 353 16.53 -15.81 9.39
C GLY A 353 16.39 -15.44 10.88
N ALA A 354 15.84 -16.32 11.72
CA ALA A 354 15.65 -16.06 13.15
C ALA A 354 16.95 -15.63 13.87
N SER A 355 18.11 -16.16 13.49
CA SER A 355 19.41 -15.74 14.06
C SER A 355 19.72 -14.25 13.79
N THR A 356 19.56 -13.80 12.55
CA THR A 356 19.71 -12.38 12.16
C THR A 356 18.67 -11.51 12.86
N ILE A 357 17.39 -11.90 12.77
CA ILE A 357 16.25 -11.10 13.22
C ILE A 357 16.26 -10.95 14.75
N LEU A 358 16.47 -12.04 15.51
CA LEU A 358 16.52 -11.98 16.97
C LEU A 358 17.73 -11.19 17.48
N LYS A 359 18.88 -11.25 16.77
CA LYS A 359 20.02 -10.39 17.06
C LYS A 359 19.66 -8.91 16.88
N GLN A 360 19.07 -8.54 15.75
CA GLN A 360 18.64 -7.16 15.49
C GLN A 360 17.54 -6.67 16.45
N ILE A 361 16.66 -7.55 16.95
CA ILE A 361 15.68 -7.20 18.00
C ILE A 361 16.38 -6.85 19.33
N LYS A 362 17.48 -7.52 19.66
CA LYS A 362 18.23 -7.34 20.90
C LYS A 362 19.23 -6.17 20.84
N GLU A 363 19.95 -6.03 19.73
CA GLU A 363 21.09 -5.12 19.57
C GLU A 363 20.78 -3.87 18.73
N GLY A 364 19.69 -3.91 17.97
CA GLY A 364 19.37 -2.94 16.92
C GLY A 364 19.86 -3.39 15.53
N PRO A 365 19.16 -3.00 14.44
CA PRO A 365 19.67 -3.08 13.08
C PRO A 365 20.71 -1.98 12.81
N SER A 366 21.37 -2.05 11.65
CA SER A 366 22.28 -0.99 11.16
C SER A 366 21.54 0.23 10.62
N ARG A 367 20.39 0.02 9.97
CA ARG A 367 19.49 1.03 9.40
C ARG A 367 18.04 0.75 9.80
N ARG A 368 17.17 1.76 9.70
CA ARG A 368 15.73 1.60 9.97
C ARG A 368 14.86 2.47 9.06
N ARG A 369 13.72 1.92 8.63
CA ARG A 369 12.65 2.66 7.96
C ARG A 369 12.03 3.68 8.90
N ILE A 370 12.02 4.93 8.49
CA ILE A 370 11.42 6.05 9.22
C ILE A 370 10.49 6.85 8.30
N GLY A 371 9.61 7.65 8.89
CA GLY A 371 8.80 8.63 8.18
C GLY A 371 9.45 10.01 8.22
N LEU A 372 9.21 10.85 7.22
CA LEU A 372 9.65 12.24 7.15
C LEU A 372 8.50 13.16 6.74
N ILE A 373 8.52 14.40 7.25
CA ILE A 373 7.80 15.54 6.66
C ILE A 373 8.83 16.40 5.93
N VAL A 374 8.60 16.72 4.66
CA VAL A 374 9.57 17.40 3.77
C VAL A 374 9.04 18.75 3.29
N ASN A 375 9.81 19.83 3.53
CA ASN A 375 9.39 21.19 3.20
C ASN A 375 9.61 21.53 1.71
N GLY A 376 8.61 22.19 1.10
CA GLY A 376 8.68 22.68 -0.27
C GLY A 376 8.25 21.63 -1.30
N ALA A 377 9.19 21.08 -2.06
CA ALA A 377 8.90 20.08 -3.09
C ALA A 377 8.92 18.66 -2.49
N PRO A 378 8.02 17.74 -2.90
CA PRO A 378 8.03 16.38 -2.41
C PRO A 378 9.33 15.66 -2.77
N ALA A 379 9.89 14.97 -1.79
CA ALA A 379 10.89 13.95 -2.06
C ALA A 379 10.23 12.76 -2.79
N ARG A 380 11.00 12.09 -3.63
CA ARG A 380 10.64 10.84 -4.31
C ARG A 380 11.73 9.81 -4.00
N GLU A 381 11.52 8.57 -4.41
CA GLU A 381 12.50 7.50 -4.28
C GLU A 381 13.91 7.90 -4.75
N GLY A 382 14.93 7.34 -4.09
CA GLY A 382 16.34 7.59 -4.39
C GLY A 382 16.87 8.95 -3.92
N ALA A 383 16.00 9.87 -3.47
CA ALA A 383 16.42 11.15 -2.90
C ALA A 383 17.28 10.92 -1.64
N ILE A 384 18.44 11.58 -1.59
CA ILE A 384 19.43 11.33 -0.54
C ILE A 384 19.06 12.08 0.74
N ILE A 385 19.09 11.38 1.87
CA ILE A 385 18.93 11.96 3.22
C ILE A 385 20.32 12.28 3.79
N LYS A 386 20.49 13.48 4.33
CA LYS A 386 21.75 14.01 4.86
C LYS A 386 21.57 14.66 6.24
N THR A 387 22.66 14.76 7.01
CA THR A 387 22.73 15.69 8.16
C THR A 387 22.72 17.15 7.70
N ALA A 388 22.59 18.09 8.65
CA ALA A 388 22.77 19.51 8.39
C ALA A 388 24.17 19.83 7.78
N ASP A 389 25.21 19.11 8.21
CA ASP A 389 26.59 19.23 7.71
C ASP A 389 26.82 18.55 6.34
N GLY A 390 25.81 17.83 5.82
CA GLY A 390 25.85 17.21 4.48
C GLY A 390 26.37 15.77 4.42
N GLU A 391 26.68 15.13 5.56
CA GLU A 391 26.95 13.68 5.61
C GLU A 391 25.75 12.92 5.04
N LYS A 392 25.96 11.96 4.12
CA LYS A 392 24.88 11.06 3.66
C LYS A 392 24.59 10.04 4.76
N ILE A 393 23.36 10.02 5.24
CA ILE A 393 22.90 9.14 6.33
C ILE A 393 21.79 8.17 5.91
N GLY A 394 21.25 8.32 4.70
CA GLY A 394 20.07 7.60 4.28
C GLY A 394 19.61 7.84 2.84
N VAL A 395 18.45 7.27 2.52
CA VAL A 395 17.77 7.39 1.22
C VAL A 395 16.25 7.29 1.39
N ILE A 396 15.51 8.05 0.60
CA ILE A 396 14.05 7.99 0.50
C ILE A 396 13.64 6.79 -0.35
N THR A 397 12.64 6.04 0.11
CA THR A 397 12.05 4.88 -0.57
C THR A 397 10.70 5.23 -1.20
N SER A 398 9.82 5.89 -0.43
CA SER A 398 8.51 6.34 -0.90
C SER A 398 8.30 7.83 -0.59
N GLY A 399 7.50 8.55 -1.37
CA GLY A 399 7.19 9.95 -1.03
C GLY A 399 6.20 10.65 -1.96
N CYS A 400 5.21 11.33 -1.38
CA CYS A 400 4.18 12.09 -2.10
C CYS A 400 3.65 13.29 -1.28
N PRO A 401 2.91 14.22 -1.91
CA PRO A 401 2.05 15.15 -1.17
C PRO A 401 0.92 14.39 -0.46
N SER A 402 0.75 14.65 0.84
CA SER A 402 -0.37 14.17 1.67
C SER A 402 -1.56 15.14 1.54
N PRO A 403 -2.70 14.71 0.95
CA PRO A 403 -3.90 15.53 0.85
C PRO A 403 -4.53 15.81 2.22
N THR A 404 -4.44 14.88 3.18
CA THR A 404 -5.02 15.04 4.53
C THR A 404 -4.25 16.07 5.37
N LEU A 405 -2.91 16.11 5.26
CA LEU A 405 -2.07 16.95 6.12
C LEU A 405 -1.61 18.26 5.47
N GLY A 406 -1.83 18.44 4.16
CA GLY A 406 -1.35 19.61 3.40
C GLY A 406 0.17 19.75 3.34
N LYS A 407 0.90 18.63 3.44
CA LYS A 407 2.37 18.54 3.56
C LYS A 407 2.92 17.51 2.59
N ASN A 408 4.22 17.54 2.28
CA ASN A 408 4.86 16.38 1.67
C ASN A 408 5.30 15.41 2.76
N ILE A 409 4.98 14.13 2.59
CA ILE A 409 5.43 13.04 3.45
C ILE A 409 6.28 12.05 2.65
N ALA A 410 7.17 11.34 3.34
CA ALA A 410 8.03 10.34 2.73
C ALA A 410 8.42 9.24 3.71
N MET A 411 8.75 8.06 3.20
CA MET A 411 9.46 7.02 3.92
C MET A 411 10.89 6.92 3.41
N GLY A 412 11.79 6.45 4.26
CA GLY A 412 13.16 6.17 3.87
C GLY A 412 13.94 5.46 4.96
N TYR A 413 15.14 5.02 4.63
CA TYR A 413 16.07 4.42 5.57
C TYR A 413 17.10 5.44 6.02
N VAL A 414 17.36 5.49 7.33
CA VAL A 414 18.53 6.14 7.92
C VAL A 414 19.31 5.14 8.76
N GLU A 415 20.59 5.41 9.02
CA GLU A 415 21.37 4.68 10.03
C GLU A 415 20.67 4.72 11.40
N GLU A 416 20.71 3.62 12.16
CA GLU A 416 19.96 3.45 13.42
C GLU A 416 20.25 4.54 14.46
N LYS A 417 21.45 5.14 14.44
CA LYS A 417 21.83 6.30 15.27
C LYS A 417 20.97 7.56 15.04
N TYR A 418 20.41 7.74 13.84
CA TYR A 418 19.66 8.94 13.45
C TYR A 418 18.14 8.76 13.50
N LYS A 419 17.62 7.56 13.76
CA LYS A 419 16.18 7.19 13.66
C LYS A 419 15.17 8.01 14.49
N LYS A 420 15.64 8.90 15.37
CA LYS A 420 14.81 9.51 16.42
C LYS A 420 13.81 10.50 15.81
N VAL A 421 12.53 10.34 16.16
CA VAL A 421 11.47 11.30 15.81
C VAL A 421 11.82 12.69 16.37
N GLY A 422 11.64 13.72 15.54
CA GLY A 422 12.06 15.10 15.82
C GLY A 422 13.48 15.44 15.37
N THR A 423 14.24 14.50 14.81
CA THR A 423 15.56 14.81 14.21
C THR A 423 15.38 15.58 12.90
N GLU A 424 16.02 16.75 12.80
CA GLU A 424 16.09 17.54 11.57
C GLU A 424 17.12 16.93 10.61
N VAL A 425 16.75 16.83 9.32
CA VAL A 425 17.58 16.26 8.25
C VAL A 425 17.38 17.04 6.95
N VAL A 426 18.37 16.98 6.06
CA VAL A 426 18.29 17.58 4.73
C VAL A 426 18.02 16.51 3.69
N VAL A 427 16.99 16.67 2.86
CA VAL A 427 16.69 15.78 1.73
C VAL A 427 17.03 16.49 0.42
N GLU A 428 17.76 15.83 -0.48
CA GLU A 428 18.13 16.42 -1.77
C GLU A 428 17.04 16.17 -2.82
N VAL A 429 16.25 17.20 -3.13
CA VAL A 429 15.10 17.12 -4.05
C VAL A 429 15.41 17.93 -5.31
N ARG A 430 15.55 17.24 -6.46
CA ARG A 430 15.89 17.84 -7.77
C ARG A 430 17.16 18.71 -7.71
N GLY A 431 18.20 18.20 -7.04
CA GLY A 431 19.49 18.89 -6.88
C GLY A 431 19.45 20.10 -5.94
N LYS A 432 18.40 20.27 -5.12
CA LYS A 432 18.28 21.35 -4.14
C LYS A 432 18.04 20.77 -2.74
N PRO A 433 18.74 21.26 -1.70
CA PRO A 433 18.49 20.82 -0.33
C PRO A 433 17.10 21.29 0.13
N ARG A 434 16.37 20.39 0.80
CA ARG A 434 15.09 20.65 1.46
C ARG A 434 15.20 20.26 2.92
N GLN A 435 14.78 21.15 3.81
CA GLN A 435 14.65 20.81 5.23
C GLN A 435 13.51 19.80 5.41
N ALA A 436 13.77 18.78 6.22
CA ALA A 436 12.82 17.76 6.60
C ALA A 436 13.01 17.39 8.08
N VAL A 437 12.00 16.75 8.66
CA VAL A 437 12.06 16.26 10.03
C VAL A 437 11.57 14.81 10.07
N ILE A 438 12.27 13.95 10.81
CA ILE A 438 11.85 12.57 11.05
C ILE A 438 10.57 12.59 11.89
N ALA A 439 9.50 12.01 11.35
CA ALA A 439 8.17 12.01 11.92
C ALA A 439 7.79 10.63 12.47
N LYS A 440 6.84 10.61 13.42
CA LYS A 440 6.17 9.37 13.85
C LYS A 440 5.30 8.87 12.69
N MET A 441 5.30 7.55 12.47
CA MET A 441 4.31 6.87 11.63
C MET A 441 3.29 6.12 12.52
N PRO A 442 2.03 5.97 12.09
CA PRO A 442 1.44 6.57 10.89
C PRO A 442 1.36 8.11 11.01
N PHE A 443 1.34 8.81 9.87
CA PHE A 443 1.24 10.27 9.82
C PHE A 443 -0.19 10.75 10.06
N VAL A 444 -1.18 9.95 9.66
CA VAL A 444 -2.61 10.12 9.97
C VAL A 444 -3.03 8.92 10.85
N PRO A 445 -3.69 9.10 12.00
CA PRO A 445 -4.17 8.00 12.82
C PRO A 445 -5.16 7.10 12.05
N ALA A 446 -5.02 5.78 12.20
CA ALA A 446 -5.91 4.83 11.54
C ALA A 446 -7.26 4.72 12.25
N LYS A 447 -8.36 4.55 11.48
CA LYS A 447 -9.75 4.52 11.95
C LYS A 447 -10.36 3.10 12.03
N TYR A 448 -9.55 2.07 12.15
CA TYR A 448 -9.98 0.66 12.14
C TYR A 448 -11.11 0.34 13.14
N HIS A 449 -12.19 -0.30 12.68
CA HIS A 449 -13.29 -0.72 13.55
C HIS A 449 -12.88 -1.82 14.53
N LYS A 450 -13.28 -1.69 15.80
CA LYS A 450 -12.85 -2.58 16.91
C LYS A 450 -14.00 -2.78 17.90
N SER A 451 -14.01 -3.92 18.58
CA SER A 451 -14.98 -4.19 19.64
C SER A 451 -14.72 -3.36 20.90
N ASP A 452 -15.78 -3.03 21.65
CA ASP A 452 -15.76 -2.08 22.78
C ASP A 452 -14.88 -2.48 23.98
N GLY A 453 -14.31 -3.69 23.99
CA GLY A 453 -13.26 -4.07 24.93
C GLY A 453 -11.87 -3.50 24.59
N GLY A 454 -11.67 -2.98 23.38
CA GLY A 454 -10.40 -2.56 22.82
C GLY A 454 -9.95 -1.14 23.19
N SER A 455 -9.86 -0.83 24.49
CA SER A 455 -9.41 0.50 24.95
C SER A 455 -8.00 0.85 24.44
N SER A 456 -7.84 2.06 23.91
CA SER A 456 -6.55 2.54 23.41
C SER A 456 -5.58 2.81 24.57
N PRO A 457 -4.41 2.13 24.65
CA PRO A 457 -3.46 2.35 25.73
C PRO A 457 -2.65 3.62 25.48
N ASP A 458 -3.14 4.75 25.97
CA ASP A 458 -2.30 5.93 26.15
C ASP A 458 -1.24 5.67 27.25
N SER A 459 -0.18 6.47 27.28
CA SER A 459 1.13 5.95 27.71
C SER A 459 1.38 5.81 29.24
N SER A 460 0.98 4.69 29.86
CA SER A 460 1.66 4.15 31.06
C SER A 460 1.35 2.69 31.44
N SER A 461 2.40 1.86 31.52
CA SER A 461 2.58 0.67 32.39
C SER A 461 1.60 -0.53 32.40
N SER A 462 2.19 -1.72 32.23
CA SER A 462 1.77 -3.05 32.76
C SER A 462 0.76 -3.91 31.96
N SER A 463 0.77 -5.23 32.26
CA SER A 463 -0.07 -6.32 31.72
C SER A 463 -0.36 -6.33 30.21
N GLY A 464 0.44 -7.08 29.44
CA GLY A 464 0.23 -7.23 28.00
C GLY A 464 -0.34 -8.59 27.58
N LEU A 465 -1.59 -8.62 27.11
CA LEU A 465 -2.14 -9.70 26.27
C LEU A 465 -2.61 -9.21 24.88
N PHE A 466 -3.20 -8.02 24.77
CA PHE A 466 -3.78 -7.47 23.51
C PHE A 466 -2.87 -6.53 22.70
N SER A 467 -1.56 -6.53 22.97
CA SER A 467 -0.59 -5.54 22.45
C SER A 467 -0.32 -5.56 20.93
N ALA A 468 -0.97 -6.43 20.14
CA ALA A 468 -0.71 -6.58 18.70
C ALA A 468 -1.52 -5.62 17.81
N PHE A 469 -2.75 -5.26 18.20
CA PHE A 469 -3.68 -4.46 17.38
C PHE A 469 -3.52 -2.93 17.53
N ALA A 470 -2.45 -2.48 18.20
CA ALA A 470 -2.30 -1.09 18.67
C ALA A 470 -1.36 -0.21 17.81
N THR A 471 -0.71 -0.77 16.78
CA THR A 471 0.10 -0.01 15.81
C THR A 471 -0.31 -0.38 14.40
N GLY A 472 -0.67 0.61 13.58
CA GLY A 472 -0.81 0.40 12.14
C GLY A 472 0.52 0.00 11.48
N ALA A 473 0.52 -0.63 10.30
CA ALA A 473 -0.62 -0.88 9.40
C ALA A 473 -0.25 -1.97 8.35
N ILE A 474 -1.16 -2.31 7.43
CA ILE A 474 -1.13 -3.54 6.60
C ILE A 474 -1.38 -3.24 5.10
N PHE A 475 -0.77 -4.04 4.19
CA PHE A 475 -1.02 -4.28 2.74
C PHE A 475 0.02 -3.73 1.71
N ALA A 476 -0.13 -4.24 0.47
CA ALA A 476 0.28 -3.83 -0.91
C ALA A 476 1.67 -3.27 -1.35
N SER A 477 2.12 -3.76 -2.51
CA SER A 477 3.03 -3.20 -3.54
C SER A 477 2.28 -2.19 -4.46
N ILE A 478 2.80 -1.33 -5.36
CA ILE A 478 4.07 -0.73 -5.86
C ILE A 478 3.65 0.64 -6.51
N PHE A 479 4.52 1.60 -6.90
CA PHE A 479 4.25 2.56 -8.04
C PHE A 479 5.50 3.42 -8.41
N ASP A 480 5.64 3.78 -9.70
CA ASP A 480 6.74 4.59 -10.29
C ASP A 480 6.18 5.81 -11.07
#